data_AF-A0A7V8AJM4-F1
#
_entry.id   AF-A0A7V8AJM4-F1
#
_cell.length_a   1.000
_cell.length_b   1.000
_cell.length_c   1.000
_cell.angle_alpha   90.00
_cell.angle_beta   90.00
_cell.angle_gamma   90.00
#
_symmetry.space_group_name_H-M   'P 1'
#
loop_
_entity.id
_entity.type
_entity.pdbx_description
1 polymer ?
#
loop_
_entity_poly.entity_id
_entity_poly.type
_entity_poly.pdbx_seq_one_letter_code
_entity_poly.pdbx_strand_id
1 'polypeptide(L)'
;MLYANFFHRYSIFTSPGEKNGGETILILGTYISRRFLEAFGTVLLTIAGLVLLFDMIELVRRAAARTDLSFALLFSLVLLKLPRMVNLVLPFAVMLGGMVVLWRLSRSRELVVMRAVGISAWQFLLPVLLIVFLMGVGNVAFLNPLGAALYARYERQEDVLLSHRTSPLSLSEGGL
;
A
#
# COMPACT_ATOMS: atom_id res chain seq x y z
N MET A 1 48.78 34.74 -8.83
CA MET A 1 48.91 33.72 -7.75
C MET A 1 47.58 33.15 -7.25
N LEU A 2 46.40 33.66 -7.65
CA LEU A 2 45.09 33.20 -7.15
C LEU A 2 44.45 32.00 -7.91
N TYR A 3 44.99 31.60 -9.07
CA TYR A 3 44.40 30.53 -9.89
C TYR A 3 44.97 29.12 -9.62
N ALA A 4 46.13 29.01 -8.96
CA ALA A 4 46.77 27.72 -8.68
C ALA A 4 46.04 26.92 -7.58
N ASN A 5 45.31 27.60 -6.69
CA ASN A 5 44.60 26.97 -5.56
C ASN A 5 43.22 26.40 -5.93
N PHE A 6 42.69 26.71 -7.12
CA PHE A 6 41.39 26.17 -7.54
C PHE A 6 41.51 24.77 -8.15
N PHE A 7 42.62 24.48 -8.85
CA PHE A 7 42.84 23.17 -9.50
C PHE A 7 43.14 22.03 -8.52
N HIS A 8 43.69 22.34 -7.33
CA HIS A 8 44.03 21.32 -6.34
C HIS A 8 42.81 20.76 -5.59
N ARG A 9 41.64 21.40 -5.67
CA ARG A 9 40.39 20.91 -5.05
C ARG A 9 39.62 19.94 -5.94
N TYR A 10 39.89 19.91 -7.25
CA TYR A 10 39.22 19.01 -8.20
C TYR A 10 39.99 17.70 -8.49
N SER A 11 41.21 17.56 -7.97
CA SER A 11 42.01 16.33 -8.16
C SER A 11 41.54 15.13 -7.34
N ILE A 12 40.53 15.28 -6.47
CA ILE A 12 39.89 14.17 -5.73
C ILE A 12 38.90 13.40 -6.64
N PHE A 13 38.63 13.86 -7.86
CA PHE A 13 37.75 13.19 -8.82
C PHE A 13 38.47 12.17 -9.73
N THR A 14 39.59 11.60 -9.27
CA THR A 14 40.33 10.57 -10.03
C THR A 14 40.57 9.30 -9.21
N SER A 15 39.50 8.53 -9.08
CA SER A 15 39.55 7.11 -9.43
C SER A 15 38.14 6.71 -9.85
N PRO A 16 37.82 6.76 -11.16
CA PRO A 16 36.69 5.99 -11.64
C PRO A 16 37.13 4.53 -11.55
N GLY A 17 36.97 3.94 -10.36
CA GLY A 17 36.74 2.51 -10.29
C GLY A 17 35.57 2.26 -11.23
N GLU A 18 35.82 1.56 -12.32
CA GLU A 18 34.85 1.15 -13.31
C GLU A 18 33.72 0.45 -12.57
N LYS A 19 32.70 1.21 -12.16
CA LYS A 19 31.52 0.66 -11.53
C LYS A 19 30.89 -0.18 -12.61
N ASN A 20 31.00 -1.49 -12.47
CA ASN A 20 30.36 -2.46 -13.34
C ASN A 20 28.92 -1.98 -13.60
N GLY A 21 28.48 -1.93 -14.85
CA GLY A 21 27.16 -1.40 -15.20
C GLY A 21 26.01 -1.97 -14.35
N GLY A 22 26.18 -3.20 -13.85
CA GLY A 22 25.28 -3.84 -12.88
C GLY A 22 25.16 -3.10 -11.54
N GLU A 23 26.24 -2.58 -10.95
CA GLU A 23 26.19 -1.88 -9.66
C GLU A 23 25.38 -0.58 -9.74
N THR A 24 25.55 0.17 -10.82
CA THR A 24 24.79 1.40 -11.07
C THR A 24 23.29 1.12 -11.19
N ILE A 25 22.92 0.03 -11.88
CA ILE A 25 21.53 -0.42 -12.02
C ILE A 25 20.94 -0.85 -10.67
N LEU A 26 21.72 -1.54 -9.83
CA LEU A 26 21.28 -1.96 -8.50
C LEU A 26 21.04 -0.79 -7.55
N ILE A 27 21.94 0.21 -7.55
CA ILE A 27 21.79 1.43 -6.75
C ILE A 27 20.53 2.19 -7.18
N LEU A 28 20.36 2.40 -8.50
CA LEU A 28 19.18 3.07 -9.04
C LEU A 28 17.90 2.32 -8.72
N GLY A 29 17.90 1.00 -8.90
CA GLY A 29 16.75 0.16 -8.65
C GLY A 29 16.33 0.18 -7.18
N THR A 30 17.28 0.14 -6.25
CA THR A 30 17.02 0.24 -4.81
C THR A 30 16.42 1.61 -4.45
N TYR A 31 16.97 2.68 -5.03
CA TYR A 31 16.47 4.03 -4.80
C TYR A 31 15.01 4.19 -5.27
N ILE A 32 14.70 3.79 -6.51
CA ILE A 32 13.34 3.88 -7.06
C ILE A 32 12.39 2.97 -6.29
N SER A 33 12.82 1.76 -5.95
CA SER A 33 12.04 0.81 -5.15
C SER A 33 11.63 1.38 -3.80
N ARG A 34 12.57 2.01 -3.10
CA ARG A 34 12.29 2.66 -1.82
C ARG A 34 11.30 3.81 -1.98
N ARG A 35 11.50 4.68 -3.00
CA ARG A 35 10.55 5.76 -3.31
C ARG A 35 9.15 5.24 -3.61
N PHE A 36 9.06 4.11 -4.31
CA PHE A 36 7.81 3.42 -4.60
C PHE A 36 7.14 2.88 -3.36
N LEU A 37 7.86 2.13 -2.52
CA LEU A 37 7.30 1.59 -1.27
C LEU A 37 6.82 2.70 -0.32
N GLU A 38 7.56 3.80 -0.20
CA GLU A 38 7.14 4.98 0.57
C GLU A 38 5.84 5.58 0.01
N ALA A 39 5.75 5.80 -1.30
CA ALA A 39 4.57 6.36 -1.96
C ALA A 39 3.36 5.42 -1.88
N PHE A 40 3.55 4.15 -2.23
CA PHE A 40 2.57 3.08 -2.13
C PHE A 40 2.02 2.96 -0.70
N GLY A 41 2.92 2.88 0.30
CA GLY A 41 2.54 2.73 1.70
C GLY A 41 1.74 3.93 2.20
N THR A 42 2.15 5.15 1.82
CA THR A 42 1.43 6.38 2.15
C THR A 42 0.01 6.36 1.58
N VAL A 43 -0.14 6.04 0.29
CA VAL A 43 -1.45 5.95 -0.37
C VAL A 43 -2.31 4.85 0.27
N LEU A 44 -1.76 3.66 0.47
CA LEU A 44 -2.49 2.54 1.06
C LEU A 44 -2.99 2.90 2.45
N LEU A 45 -2.14 3.45 3.32
CA LEU A 45 -2.51 3.87 4.67
C LEU A 45 -3.56 4.97 4.66
N THR A 46 -3.47 5.91 3.72
CA THR A 46 -4.44 7.00 3.59
C THR A 46 -5.82 6.45 3.23
N ILE A 47 -5.91 5.63 2.18
CA ILE A 47 -7.19 5.07 1.74
C ILE A 47 -7.73 4.09 2.79
N ALA A 48 -6.90 3.18 3.30
CA ALA A 48 -7.32 2.21 4.32
C ALA A 48 -7.78 2.89 5.61
N GLY A 49 -7.10 3.97 6.03
CA GLY A 49 -7.51 4.77 7.19
C GLY A 49 -8.86 5.44 6.99
N LEU A 50 -9.13 6.01 5.81
CA LEU A 50 -10.43 6.58 5.47
C LEU A 50 -11.53 5.52 5.49
N VAL A 51 -11.30 4.37 4.85
CA VAL A 51 -12.29 3.28 4.83
C VAL A 51 -12.56 2.76 6.25
N LEU A 52 -11.51 2.55 7.06
CA LEU A 52 -11.66 2.10 8.45
C LEU A 52 -12.47 3.10 9.29
N LEU A 53 -12.27 4.40 9.08
CA LEU A 53 -13.06 5.44 9.73
C LEU A 53 -14.54 5.33 9.36
N PHE A 54 -14.86 5.19 8.07
CA PHE A 54 -16.24 5.02 7.61
C PHE A 54 -16.89 3.77 8.19
N ASP A 55 -16.17 2.64 8.19
CA ASP A 55 -16.63 1.39 8.77
C ASP A 55 -16.89 1.49 10.28
N MET A 56 -16.05 2.23 11.00
CA MET A 56 -16.25 2.53 12.41
C MET A 56 -17.49 3.38 12.64
N ILE A 57 -17.69 4.44 11.87
CA ILE A 57 -18.88 5.29 11.97
C ILE A 57 -20.14 4.48 11.70
N GLU A 58 -20.13 3.66 10.66
CA GLU A 58 -21.24 2.77 10.31
C GLU A 58 -21.55 1.78 11.44
N LEU A 59 -20.53 1.13 11.99
CA LEU A 59 -20.72 0.13 13.04
C LEU A 59 -21.22 0.76 14.36
N VAL A 60 -20.68 1.92 14.74
CA VAL A 60 -21.18 2.70 15.89
C VAL A 60 -22.63 3.13 15.67
N ARG A 61 -22.99 3.59 14.46
CA ARG A 61 -24.37 3.98 14.14
C ARG A 61 -25.33 2.79 14.28
N ARG A 62 -24.93 1.60 13.83
CA ARG A 62 -25.72 0.35 13.98
C ARG A 62 -25.83 -0.09 15.43
N ALA A 63 -24.75 0.07 16.20
CA ALA A 63 -24.70 -0.27 17.61
C ALA A 63 -25.40 0.76 18.51
N ALA A 64 -25.77 1.95 18.01
CA ALA A 64 -26.34 3.02 18.83
C ALA A 64 -27.64 2.64 19.57
N ALA A 65 -28.38 1.63 19.08
CA ALA A 65 -29.56 1.09 19.75
C ALA A 65 -29.24 0.10 20.90
N ARG A 66 -27.96 -0.24 21.09
CA ARG A 66 -27.46 -1.20 22.09
C ARG A 66 -26.45 -0.52 23.01
N THR A 67 -26.80 -0.34 24.27
CA THR A 67 -25.98 0.37 25.27
C THR A 67 -24.93 -0.51 25.95
N ASP A 68 -24.94 -1.81 25.68
CA ASP A 68 -24.08 -2.84 26.27
C ASP A 68 -22.78 -3.09 25.49
N LEU A 69 -22.63 -2.51 24.29
CA LEU A 69 -21.45 -2.70 23.43
C LEU A 69 -20.38 -1.63 23.68
N SER A 70 -19.15 -2.08 23.99
CA SER A 70 -18.02 -1.16 24.20
C SER A 70 -17.37 -0.74 22.88
N PHE A 71 -16.85 0.50 22.83
CA PHE A 71 -16.12 1.00 21.66
C PHE A 71 -14.93 0.12 21.27
N ALA A 72 -14.18 -0.40 22.25
CA ALA A 72 -13.03 -1.27 22.01
C ALA A 72 -13.43 -2.59 21.30
N LEU A 73 -14.61 -3.12 21.61
CA LEU A 73 -15.16 -4.30 20.96
C LEU A 73 -15.59 -4.00 19.51
N LEU A 74 -16.22 -2.84 19.27
CA LEU A 74 -16.53 -2.43 17.90
C LEU A 74 -15.26 -2.23 17.07
N PHE A 75 -14.23 -1.60 17.66
CA PHE A 75 -12.94 -1.40 17.01
C PHE A 75 -12.27 -2.73 16.65
N SER A 76 -12.27 -3.71 17.56
CA SER A 76 -11.72 -5.04 17.27
C SER A 76 -12.44 -5.73 16.12
N LEU A 77 -13.78 -5.59 16.00
CA LEU A 77 -14.55 -6.11 14.87
C LEU A 77 -14.11 -5.51 13.53
N VAL A 78 -13.91 -4.19 13.43
CA VAL A 78 -13.45 -3.59 12.18
C VAL A 78 -12.01 -3.96 11.85
N LEU A 79 -11.17 -4.22 12.85
CA LEU A 79 -9.83 -4.77 12.62
C LEU A 79 -9.88 -6.14 11.93
N LEU A 80 -10.91 -6.96 12.15
CA LEU A 80 -11.06 -8.24 11.43
C LEU A 80 -11.34 -8.03 9.93
N LYS A 81 -11.94 -6.91 9.53
CA LYS A 81 -12.17 -6.59 8.11
C LYS A 81 -10.93 -6.08 7.39
N LEU A 82 -9.97 -5.51 8.12
CA LEU A 82 -8.82 -4.81 7.53
C LEU A 82 -8.13 -5.61 6.40
N PRO A 83 -7.81 -6.90 6.55
CA PRO A 83 -7.09 -7.62 5.49
C PRO A 83 -7.93 -7.77 4.22
N ARG A 84 -9.25 -7.96 4.35
CA ARG A 84 -10.16 -7.98 3.20
C ARG A 84 -10.23 -6.61 2.52
N MET A 85 -10.24 -5.53 3.30
CA MET A 85 -10.24 -4.17 2.76
C MET A 85 -8.94 -3.83 2.03
N VAL A 86 -7.79 -4.21 2.59
CA VAL A 86 -6.48 -4.04 1.95
C VAL A 86 -6.47 -4.72 0.58
N ASN A 87 -7.04 -5.92 0.44
CA ASN A 87 -7.14 -6.61 -0.85
C ASN A 87 -7.92 -5.81 -1.92
N LEU A 88 -8.96 -5.09 -1.50
CA LEU A 88 -9.78 -4.27 -2.40
C LEU A 88 -9.03 -3.01 -2.85
N VAL A 89 -8.28 -2.38 -1.94
CA VAL A 89 -7.60 -1.10 -2.17
C VAL A 89 -6.21 -1.28 -2.82
N LEU A 90 -5.57 -2.43 -2.63
CA LEU A 90 -4.23 -2.76 -3.16
C LEU A 90 -3.98 -2.34 -4.61
N PRO A 91 -4.83 -2.67 -5.61
CA PRO A 91 -4.58 -2.28 -7.01
C PRO A 91 -4.55 -0.76 -7.20
N PHE A 92 -5.40 -0.02 -6.48
CA PHE A 92 -5.41 1.44 -6.53
C PHE A 92 -4.16 2.04 -5.87
N ALA A 93 -3.73 1.47 -4.74
CA ALA A 93 -2.51 1.91 -4.06
C ALA A 93 -1.26 1.69 -4.93
N VAL A 94 -1.18 0.56 -5.66
CA VAL A 94 -0.10 0.29 -6.63
C VAL A 94 -0.12 1.32 -7.76
N MET A 95 -1.30 1.57 -8.35
CA MET A 95 -1.46 2.51 -9.45
C MET A 95 -1.03 3.93 -9.05
N LEU A 96 -1.61 4.43 -7.95
CA LEU A 96 -1.33 5.78 -7.45
C LEU A 96 0.11 5.91 -6.93
N GLY A 97 0.63 4.89 -6.24
CA GLY A 97 2.03 4.87 -5.80
C GLY A 97 3.01 4.95 -6.99
N GLY A 98 2.73 4.21 -8.07
CA GLY A 98 3.49 4.29 -9.32
C GLY A 98 3.42 5.68 -9.95
N MET A 99 2.21 6.25 -10.05
CA MET A 99 2.03 7.62 -10.56
C MET A 99 2.81 8.64 -9.73
N VAL A 100 2.76 8.56 -8.41
CA VAL A 100 3.48 9.48 -7.51
C VAL A 100 4.99 9.38 -7.70
N VAL A 101 5.55 8.18 -7.84
CA VAL A 101 6.99 8.01 -8.08
C VAL A 101 7.40 8.59 -9.44
N LEU A 102 6.68 8.25 -10.51
CA LEU A 102 6.99 8.76 -11.84
C LEU A 102 6.86 10.28 -11.90
N TRP A 103 5.84 10.83 -11.25
CA TRP A 103 5.65 12.27 -11.11
C TRP A 103 6.80 12.93 -10.35
N ARG A 104 7.24 12.36 -9.23
CA ARG A 104 8.39 12.87 -8.46
C ARG A 104 9.68 12.84 -9.29
N LEU A 105 9.99 11.73 -9.95
CA LEU A 105 11.16 11.58 -10.82
C LEU A 105 11.15 12.57 -11.99
N SER A 106 9.97 12.83 -12.55
CA SER A 106 9.80 13.84 -13.59
C SER A 106 10.03 15.26 -13.07
N ARG A 107 9.57 15.57 -11.85
CA ARG A 107 9.70 16.91 -11.26
C ARG A 107 11.11 17.23 -10.79
N SER A 108 11.85 16.24 -10.30
CA SER A 108 13.24 16.39 -9.87
C SER A 108 14.26 16.34 -11.03
N ARG A 109 13.80 16.21 -12.29
CA ARG A 109 14.64 16.00 -13.48
C ARG A 109 15.48 14.71 -13.46
N GLU A 110 15.33 13.85 -12.46
CA GLU A 110 16.02 12.56 -12.36
C GLU A 110 15.70 11.68 -13.57
N LEU A 111 14.44 11.69 -14.03
CA LEU A 111 14.02 10.95 -15.23
C LEU A 111 14.76 11.42 -16.49
N VAL A 112 14.91 12.73 -16.65
CA VAL A 112 15.61 13.32 -17.81
C VAL A 112 17.09 12.97 -17.78
N VAL A 113 17.72 13.02 -16.60
CA VAL A 113 19.15 12.65 -16.43
C VAL A 113 19.38 11.17 -16.75
N MET A 114 18.54 10.26 -16.24
CA MET A 114 18.63 8.84 -16.56
C MET A 114 18.57 8.58 -18.06
N ARG A 115 17.63 9.24 -18.76
CA ARG A 115 17.47 9.14 -20.21
C ARG A 115 18.67 9.71 -20.98
N ALA A 116 19.27 10.80 -20.51
CA ALA A 116 20.44 11.43 -21.14
C ALA A 116 21.69 10.53 -21.11
N VAL A 117 21.83 9.70 -20.08
CA VAL A 117 22.94 8.73 -19.93
C VAL A 117 22.60 7.39 -20.63
N GLY A 118 21.48 7.31 -21.35
CA GLY A 118 21.10 6.14 -22.14
C GLY A 118 20.38 5.04 -21.35
N ILE A 119 19.96 5.29 -20.11
CA ILE A 119 19.15 4.32 -19.36
C ILE A 119 17.77 4.22 -20.02
N SER A 120 17.38 2.99 -20.36
CA SER A 120 16.08 2.71 -20.96
C SER A 120 14.96 2.78 -19.92
N ALA A 121 13.73 3.04 -20.36
CA ALA A 121 12.58 3.08 -19.46
C ALA A 121 12.39 1.77 -18.69
N TRP A 122 12.58 0.64 -19.37
CA TRP A 122 12.43 -0.69 -18.78
C TRP A 122 13.41 -0.95 -17.64
N GLN A 123 14.65 -0.49 -17.74
CA GLN A 123 15.66 -0.72 -16.69
C GLN A 123 15.29 -0.08 -15.36
N PHE A 124 14.71 1.12 -15.37
CA PHE A 124 14.33 1.79 -14.12
C PHE A 124 12.90 1.43 -13.66
N LEU A 125 12.05 0.89 -14.54
CA LEU A 125 10.71 0.38 -14.20
C LEU A 125 10.73 -1.05 -13.64
N LEU A 126 11.62 -1.91 -14.12
CA LEU A 126 11.75 -3.31 -13.71
C LEU A 126 11.79 -3.53 -12.18
N PRO A 127 12.55 -2.75 -11.38
CA PRO A 127 12.58 -2.90 -9.93
C PRO A 127 11.20 -2.73 -9.30
N VAL A 128 10.43 -1.74 -9.77
CA VAL A 128 9.07 -1.48 -9.30
C VAL A 128 8.13 -2.60 -9.72
N LEU A 129 8.21 -3.03 -10.98
CA LEU A 129 7.39 -4.13 -11.49
C LEU A 129 7.64 -5.43 -10.73
N LEU A 130 8.89 -5.73 -10.41
CA LEU A 130 9.26 -6.91 -9.62
C LEU A 130 8.66 -6.85 -8.22
N ILE A 131 8.74 -5.70 -7.54
CA ILE A 131 8.12 -5.50 -6.22
C ILE A 131 6.61 -5.68 -6.31
N VAL A 132 5.94 -5.04 -7.27
CA VAL A 132 4.49 -5.16 -7.46
C VAL A 132 4.09 -6.61 -7.74
N PHE A 133 4.87 -7.32 -8.56
CA PHE A 133 4.64 -8.74 -8.83
C PHE A 133 4.75 -9.59 -7.56
N LEU A 134 5.83 -9.41 -6.77
CA LEU A 134 6.02 -10.12 -5.51
C LEU A 134 4.92 -9.81 -4.49
N MET A 135 4.48 -8.55 -4.41
CA MET A 135 3.34 -8.14 -3.59
C MET A 135 2.04 -8.78 -4.06
N GLY A 136 1.82 -8.89 -5.37
CA GLY A 136 0.67 -9.59 -5.95
C GLY A 136 0.66 -11.09 -5.62
N VAL A 137 1.80 -11.76 -5.75
CA VAL A 137 1.97 -13.16 -5.33
C VAL A 137 1.70 -13.31 -3.84
N GLY A 138 2.30 -12.46 -3.00
CA GLY A 138 2.07 -12.46 -1.56
C GLY A 138 0.60 -12.18 -1.20
N ASN A 139 -0.06 -11.32 -1.96
CA ASN A 139 -1.48 -11.02 -1.79
C ASN A 139 -2.34 -12.27 -2.04
N VAL A 140 -2.13 -12.96 -3.15
CA VAL A 140 -2.88 -14.18 -3.48
C VAL A 140 -2.57 -15.31 -2.50
N ALA A 141 -1.30 -15.50 -2.15
CA ALA A 141 -0.87 -16.60 -1.30
C ALA A 141 -1.24 -16.43 0.19
N PHE A 142 -1.21 -15.20 0.70
CA PHE A 142 -1.37 -14.93 2.14
C PHE A 142 -2.55 -14.00 2.45
N LEU A 143 -2.60 -12.79 1.88
CA LEU A 143 -3.59 -11.78 2.27
C LEU A 143 -5.02 -12.17 1.85
N ASN A 144 -5.19 -12.85 0.72
CA ASN A 144 -6.50 -13.29 0.25
C ASN A 144 -7.12 -14.37 1.17
N PRO A 145 -6.46 -15.52 1.44
CA PRO A 145 -7.00 -16.50 2.37
C PRO A 145 -7.15 -15.95 3.80
N LEU A 146 -6.20 -15.13 4.25
CA LEU A 146 -6.29 -14.46 5.56
C LEU A 146 -7.51 -13.53 5.63
N GLY A 147 -7.72 -12.72 4.59
CA GLY A 147 -8.86 -11.81 4.49
C GLY A 147 -10.19 -12.56 4.46
N ALA A 148 -10.28 -13.67 3.73
CA ALA A 148 -11.47 -14.52 3.73
C ALA A 148 -11.75 -15.12 5.12
N ALA A 149 -10.72 -15.66 5.78
CA ALA A 149 -10.87 -16.30 7.10
C ALA A 149 -11.26 -15.30 8.19
N LEU A 150 -10.65 -14.12 8.22
CA LEU A 150 -10.96 -13.08 9.22
C LEU A 150 -12.30 -12.40 8.96
N TYR A 151 -12.67 -12.20 7.70
CA TYR A 151 -13.98 -11.65 7.35
C TYR A 151 -15.11 -12.62 7.75
N ALA A 152 -14.93 -13.92 7.54
CA ALA A 152 -15.89 -14.92 8.01
C ALA A 152 -16.03 -14.95 9.55
N ARG A 153 -14.97 -14.61 10.30
CA ARG A 153 -15.06 -14.44 11.76
C ARG A 153 -15.80 -13.16 12.13
N TYR A 154 -15.57 -12.08 11.39
CA TYR A 154 -16.28 -10.82 11.56
C TYR A 154 -17.79 -11.01 11.41
N GLU A 155 -18.26 -11.64 10.33
CA GLU A 155 -19.70 -11.85 10.09
C GLU A 155 -20.37 -12.60 11.24
N ARG A 156 -19.75 -13.69 11.71
CA ARG A 156 -20.28 -14.47 12.85
C ARG A 156 -20.38 -13.64 14.13
N GLN A 157 -19.41 -12.77 14.39
CA GLN A 157 -19.40 -11.95 15.59
C GLN A 157 -20.38 -10.78 15.47
N GLU A 158 -20.45 -10.13 14.31
CA GLU A 158 -21.42 -9.07 14.04
C GLU A 158 -22.86 -9.60 14.19
N ASP A 159 -23.16 -10.78 13.63
CA ASP A 159 -24.49 -11.37 13.69
C ASP A 159 -24.91 -11.67 15.13
N VAL A 160 -24.04 -12.29 15.93
CA VAL A 160 -24.37 -12.60 17.34
C VAL A 160 -24.61 -11.32 18.15
N LEU A 161 -23.83 -10.26 17.92
CA LEU A 161 -23.85 -9.03 18.70
C LEU A 161 -24.94 -8.05 18.26
N LEU A 162 -25.22 -7.96 16.95
CA LEU A 162 -26.14 -6.98 16.37
C LEU A 162 -27.49 -7.60 15.96
N SER A 163 -27.55 -8.87 15.59
CA SER A 163 -28.77 -9.55 15.12
C SER A 163 -29.42 -10.37 16.24
N HIS A 164 -30.36 -9.75 16.97
CA HIS A 164 -31.37 -10.46 17.78
C HIS A 164 -32.82 -10.00 17.47
N ARG A 165 -33.09 -9.32 16.34
CA ARG A 165 -34.49 -8.96 15.92
C ARG A 165 -34.69 -8.68 14.42
N THR A 166 -34.14 -9.49 13.52
CA THR A 166 -34.77 -9.68 12.20
C THR A 166 -34.78 -11.16 11.88
N SER A 167 -35.53 -11.89 12.70
CA SER A 167 -35.85 -13.30 12.53
C SER A 167 -36.26 -13.60 11.08
N PRO A 168 -35.54 -14.47 10.36
CA PRO A 168 -36.03 -15.07 9.11
C PRO A 168 -37.22 -16.03 9.36
N LEU A 169 -37.54 -16.29 10.63
CA LEU A 169 -38.55 -17.28 11.08
C LEU A 169 -39.99 -16.75 11.17
N SER A 170 -40.30 -15.52 10.73
CA SER A 170 -41.69 -15.03 10.66
C SER A 170 -42.38 -15.24 9.30
N LEU A 171 -41.80 -16.05 8.40
CA LEU A 171 -42.43 -16.40 7.11
C LEU A 171 -43.12 -17.79 7.10
N SER A 172 -43.31 -18.43 8.25
CA SER A 172 -43.91 -19.78 8.32
C SER A 172 -44.97 -19.96 9.41
N GLU A 173 -45.72 -18.91 9.75
CA GLU A 173 -46.94 -19.02 10.58
C GLU A 173 -48.21 -18.50 9.88
N GLY A 174 -48.17 -18.29 8.56
CA GLY A 174 -49.28 -17.71 7.80
C GLY A 174 -49.54 -18.36 6.45
N GLY A 175 -49.30 -19.66 6.30
CA GLY A 175 -49.55 -20.39 5.06
C GLY A 175 -50.17 -21.76 5.32
N LEU A 176 -51.49 -21.77 5.47
CA LEU A 176 -52.35 -22.90 5.14
C LEU A 176 -52.69 -22.83 3.64
#